data_AF-A0A9W6GLG4-F1
#
_entry.id   AF-A0A9W6GLG4-F1
#
_cell.length_a   1.000
_cell.length_b   1.000
_cell.length_c   1.000
_cell.angle_alpha   90.00
_cell.angle_beta   90.00
_cell.angle_gamma   90.00
#
_symmetry.space_group_name_H-M   'P 1'
#
loop_
_entity.id
_entity.type
_entity.pdbx_description
1 polymer ?
#
loop_
_entity_poly.entity_id
_entity_poly.type
_entity_poly.pdbx_seq_one_letter_code
_entity_poly.pdbx_strand_id
1 'polypeptide(L)'
;MTYIEYVKDEEKDRIIGIDEKGKEKVVFMGVEEFKREIIQEKRCFICGAPRKRKGIKIEGAKNFNGEHIIPYWVIRRCSLSRKKIALPDGYKLRYIRYKIPCCEECNSELGRIIEKPVSRLFFKGNEELLKYPRKKSVNLDLFKWLCLIFIKTHLKDNSLMTAIDEGRESFDWKGLHHIWCVSRSPFTGAVLGEGVLGSLIVLECEDIKGRHYDYIDDLSNKTIMIKIGKICLIGVLDDAGAVKNILKDTLKEIKEPVTDLQRLEIFSHVNYIRLNLKNLPTFHSVITEENKYKIESKQPNEIYLKPKEDRESSVREFLDFYLGGTLIR
;
A
#
# COMPACT_ATOMS: atom_id res chain seq x y z
N MET A 1 0.99 -14.89 16.02
CA MET A 1 1.08 -16.15 15.25
C MET A 1 2.50 -16.63 15.47
N THR A 2 2.66 -17.87 15.90
CA THR A 2 3.97 -18.43 16.24
C THR A 2 4.21 -19.60 15.30
N TYR A 3 5.32 -19.56 14.57
CA TYR A 3 5.78 -20.66 13.74
C TYR A 3 6.83 -21.43 14.52
N ILE A 4 6.75 -22.75 14.48
CA ILE A 4 7.74 -23.63 15.12
C ILE A 4 8.87 -23.98 14.15
N GLU A 5 8.63 -23.84 12.85
CA GLU A 5 9.58 -24.20 11.80
C GLU A 5 9.36 -23.33 10.55
N TYR A 6 10.46 -23.04 9.85
CA TYR A 6 10.45 -22.51 8.50
C TYR A 6 11.17 -23.46 7.55
N VAL A 7 10.51 -23.86 6.48
CA VAL A 7 11.05 -24.72 5.44
C VAL A 7 11.21 -23.89 4.16
N LYS A 8 12.40 -23.93 3.56
CA LYS A 8 12.61 -23.35 2.23
C LYS A 8 12.11 -24.35 1.19
N ASP A 9 11.23 -23.90 0.31
CA ASP A 9 10.88 -24.64 -0.89
C ASP A 9 12.02 -24.39 -1.89
N GLU A 10 12.79 -25.43 -2.24
CA GLU A 10 13.94 -25.27 -3.15
C GLU A 10 13.50 -25.16 -4.62
N GLU A 11 12.34 -25.72 -4.97
CA GLU A 11 11.79 -25.66 -6.33
C GLU A 11 11.14 -24.30 -6.63
N LYS A 12 10.60 -23.65 -5.59
CA LYS A 12 9.96 -22.33 -5.70
C LYS A 12 10.59 -21.42 -4.67
N ASP A 13 11.11 -20.26 -5.08
CA ASP A 13 11.70 -19.25 -4.18
C ASP A 13 10.68 -18.77 -3.12
N ARG A 14 10.53 -19.54 -2.04
CA ARG A 14 9.48 -19.41 -1.02
C ARG A 14 9.98 -19.95 0.30
N ILE A 15 9.35 -19.44 1.35
CA ILE A 15 9.50 -19.96 2.70
C ILE A 15 8.12 -20.33 3.20
N ILE A 16 7.99 -21.56 3.69
CA ILE A 16 6.79 -22.10 4.32
C ILE A 16 7.00 -22.07 5.83
N GLY A 17 6.09 -21.41 6.55
CA GLY A 17 6.04 -21.47 8.00
C GLY A 17 5.04 -22.52 8.45
N ILE A 18 5.46 -23.38 9.38
CA ILE A 18 4.64 -24.42 10.00
C ILE A 18 4.27 -23.95 11.42
N ASP A 19 2.97 -23.85 11.72
CA ASP A 19 2.52 -23.48 13.08
C ASP A 19 2.46 -24.71 14.02
N GLU A 20 2.23 -24.47 15.31
CA GLU A 20 2.14 -25.51 16.35
C GLU A 20 1.11 -26.62 16.07
N LYS A 21 0.18 -26.40 15.14
CA LYS A 21 -0.84 -27.37 14.72
C LYS A 21 -0.46 -28.11 13.44
N GLY A 22 0.78 -27.95 12.97
CA GLY A 22 1.25 -28.51 11.70
C GLY A 22 0.65 -27.82 10.47
N LYS A 23 0.04 -26.64 10.62
CA LYS A 23 -0.57 -25.94 9.47
C LYS A 23 0.48 -25.12 8.75
N GLU A 24 0.64 -25.41 7.47
CA GLU A 24 1.55 -24.71 6.58
C GLU A 24 0.97 -23.39 6.04
N LYS A 25 1.84 -22.38 5.94
CA LYS A 25 1.56 -21.11 5.27
C LYS A 25 2.77 -20.61 4.51
N VAL A 26 2.57 -20.13 3.29
CA VAL A 26 3.60 -19.38 2.57
C VAL A 26 3.86 -18.06 3.31
N VAL A 27 4.99 -17.96 4.02
CA VAL A 27 5.36 -16.75 4.77
C VAL A 27 6.13 -15.76 3.91
N PHE A 28 6.96 -16.27 3.00
CA PHE A 28 7.68 -15.48 2.02
C PHE A 28 7.55 -16.12 0.64
N MET A 29 7.57 -15.28 -0.38
CA MET A 29 7.51 -15.63 -1.79
C MET A 29 8.43 -14.64 -2.49
N GLY A 30 9.35 -15.09 -3.31
CA GLY A 30 10.27 -14.27 -4.08
C GLY A 30 9.57 -13.41 -5.13
N VAL A 31 10.32 -12.49 -5.73
CA VAL A 31 9.79 -11.52 -6.70
C VAL A 31 9.25 -12.21 -7.95
N GLU A 32 9.99 -13.17 -8.52
CA GLU A 32 9.56 -13.89 -9.72
C GLU A 32 8.33 -14.77 -9.47
N GLU A 33 8.28 -15.37 -8.29
CA GLU A 33 7.16 -16.17 -7.86
C GLU A 33 5.89 -15.31 -7.62
N PHE A 34 6.08 -14.14 -7.02
CA PHE A 34 5.03 -13.13 -6.86
C PHE A 34 4.47 -12.69 -8.22
N LYS A 35 5.35 -12.39 -9.19
CA LYS A 35 4.96 -12.05 -10.56
C LYS A 35 4.15 -13.17 -11.20
N ARG A 36 4.64 -14.40 -11.15
CA ARG A 36 3.96 -15.55 -11.77
C ARG A 36 2.61 -15.81 -11.11
N GLU A 37 2.58 -16.04 -9.81
CA GLU A 37 1.38 -16.55 -9.17
C GLU A 37 0.34 -15.48 -8.84
N ILE A 38 0.78 -14.32 -8.34
CA ILE A 38 -0.16 -13.29 -7.90
C ILE A 38 -0.64 -12.47 -9.09
N ILE A 39 0.29 -12.09 -9.97
CA ILE A 39 0.00 -11.16 -11.07
C ILE A 39 -0.55 -11.90 -12.29
N GLN A 40 0.18 -12.89 -12.81
CA GLN A 40 -0.19 -13.58 -14.05
C GLN A 40 -1.31 -14.60 -13.82
N GLU A 41 -1.15 -15.48 -12.82
CA GLU A 41 -2.12 -16.56 -12.54
C GLU A 41 -3.33 -16.10 -11.72
N LYS A 42 -3.32 -14.86 -11.21
CA LYS A 42 -4.43 -14.25 -10.46
C LYS A 42 -4.83 -15.09 -9.24
N ARG A 43 -3.86 -15.67 -8.53
CA ARG A 43 -4.07 -16.38 -7.27
C ARG A 43 -4.47 -15.41 -6.15
N CYS A 44 -4.79 -15.94 -4.96
CA CYS A 44 -5.12 -15.09 -3.83
C CYS A 44 -3.92 -14.21 -3.47
N PHE A 45 -4.08 -12.89 -3.56
CA PHE A 45 -2.98 -11.95 -3.34
C PHE A 45 -2.39 -11.99 -1.93
N ILE A 46 -3.05 -12.59 -0.92
CA ILE A 46 -2.52 -12.67 0.44
C ILE A 46 -1.78 -13.98 0.71
N CYS A 47 -2.32 -15.11 0.27
CA CYS A 47 -1.78 -16.43 0.62
C CYS A 47 -1.20 -17.23 -0.56
N GLY A 48 -1.35 -16.73 -1.79
CA GLY A 48 -0.90 -17.44 -3.00
C GLY A 48 -1.73 -18.67 -3.37
N ALA A 49 -2.83 -18.97 -2.66
CA ALA A 49 -3.65 -20.14 -2.98
C ALA A 49 -4.35 -19.98 -4.35
N PRO A 50 -4.39 -21.03 -5.18
CA PRO A 50 -5.13 -21.01 -6.43
C PRO A 50 -6.65 -21.00 -6.19
N ARG A 51 -7.41 -20.57 -7.21
CA ARG A 51 -8.87 -20.58 -7.15
C ARG A 51 -9.43 -21.96 -7.51
N LYS A 52 -10.40 -22.44 -6.73
CA LYS A 52 -11.18 -23.65 -7.09
C LYS A 52 -11.87 -23.45 -8.45
N ARG A 53 -11.70 -24.41 -9.35
CA ARG A 53 -12.36 -24.47 -10.66
C ARG A 53 -13.20 -25.73 -10.75
N LYS A 54 -14.40 -25.61 -11.30
CA LYS A 54 -15.32 -26.75 -11.45
C LYS A 54 -14.66 -27.79 -12.36
N GLY A 55 -14.60 -29.05 -11.90
CA GLY A 55 -14.04 -30.17 -12.67
C GLY A 55 -12.51 -30.26 -12.69
N ILE A 56 -11.78 -29.38 -11.98
CA ILE A 56 -10.31 -29.43 -11.91
C ILE A 56 -9.88 -29.54 -10.45
N LYS A 57 -9.19 -30.64 -10.10
CA LYS A 57 -8.59 -30.81 -8.78
C LYS A 57 -7.23 -30.12 -8.77
N ILE A 58 -7.14 -29.00 -8.07
CA ILE A 58 -5.88 -28.28 -7.84
C ILE A 58 -5.63 -28.31 -6.33
N GLU A 59 -4.46 -28.77 -5.94
CA GLU A 59 -4.06 -28.82 -4.54
C GLU A 59 -4.00 -27.41 -3.93
N GLY A 60 -4.42 -27.29 -2.67
CA GLY A 60 -4.46 -26.00 -1.95
C GLY A 60 -5.48 -24.99 -2.48
N ALA A 61 -6.33 -25.34 -3.45
CA ALA A 61 -7.28 -24.41 -4.05
C ALA A 61 -8.40 -23.97 -3.09
N LYS A 62 -8.76 -22.68 -3.14
CA LYS A 62 -9.76 -22.06 -2.25
C LYS A 62 -10.92 -21.39 -3.00
N ASN A 63 -12.02 -21.14 -2.27
CA ASN A 63 -13.14 -20.32 -2.75
C ASN A 63 -12.79 -18.83 -2.66
N PHE A 64 -13.25 -18.05 -3.64
CA PHE A 64 -12.92 -16.63 -3.78
C PHE A 64 -14.19 -15.81 -3.81
N ASN A 65 -14.25 -14.76 -2.97
CA ASN A 65 -15.32 -13.77 -2.96
C ASN A 65 -14.84 -12.38 -3.47
N GLY A 66 -13.54 -12.24 -3.70
CA GLY A 66 -12.91 -11.01 -4.19
C GLY A 66 -12.85 -9.93 -3.11
N GLU A 67 -11.70 -9.29 -2.99
CA GLU A 67 -11.50 -8.21 -2.03
C GLU A 67 -11.66 -6.85 -2.71
N HIS A 68 -12.34 -5.89 -2.05
CA HIS A 68 -12.44 -4.53 -2.58
C HIS A 68 -11.11 -3.80 -2.44
N ILE A 69 -10.76 -3.01 -3.46
CA ILE A 69 -9.54 -2.20 -3.45
C ILE A 69 -9.71 -1.07 -2.44
N ILE A 70 -10.76 -0.27 -2.64
CA ILE A 70 -11.20 0.69 -1.62
C ILE A 70 -12.11 -0.05 -0.63
N PRO A 71 -11.80 -0.02 0.67
CA PRO A 71 -12.54 -0.82 1.65
C PRO A 71 -14.03 -0.53 1.65
N TYR A 72 -14.85 -1.57 1.86
CA TYR A 72 -16.31 -1.44 1.78
C TYR A 72 -16.87 -0.40 2.77
N TRP A 73 -16.27 -0.26 3.95
CA TRP A 73 -16.67 0.76 4.93
C TRP A 73 -16.42 2.18 4.42
N VAL A 74 -15.35 2.42 3.65
CA VAL A 74 -15.08 3.71 2.99
C VAL A 74 -16.10 3.96 1.88
N ILE A 75 -16.36 2.94 1.05
CA ILE A 75 -17.37 3.00 -0.02
C ILE A 75 -18.73 3.41 0.54
N ARG A 76 -19.13 2.83 1.67
CA ARG A 76 -20.39 3.14 2.35
C ARG A 76 -20.37 4.53 2.98
N ARG A 77 -19.33 4.85 3.75
CA ARG A 77 -19.20 6.13 4.47
C ARG A 77 -19.20 7.34 3.52
N CYS A 78 -18.54 7.21 2.37
CA CYS A 78 -18.39 8.30 1.41
C CYS A 78 -19.37 8.21 0.23
N SER A 79 -20.38 7.34 0.32
CA SER A 79 -21.42 7.14 -0.71
C SER A 79 -20.85 6.86 -2.11
N LEU A 80 -19.79 6.05 -2.20
CA LEU A 80 -19.07 5.75 -3.44
C LEU A 80 -19.71 4.61 -4.25
N SER A 81 -20.72 3.90 -3.73
CA SER A 81 -21.28 2.68 -4.36
C SER A 81 -21.73 2.85 -5.82
N ARG A 82 -22.17 4.05 -6.20
CA ARG A 82 -22.57 4.40 -7.58
C ARG A 82 -21.52 5.25 -8.31
N LYS A 83 -20.52 5.78 -7.61
CA LYS A 83 -19.43 6.56 -8.21
C LYS A 83 -18.48 5.63 -8.99
N LYS A 84 -17.77 6.22 -9.95
CA LYS A 84 -16.77 5.52 -10.76
C LYS A 84 -15.38 6.10 -10.46
N ILE A 85 -14.38 5.25 -10.50
CA ILE A 85 -12.96 5.61 -10.54
C ILE A 85 -12.50 5.56 -12.00
N ALA A 86 -11.67 6.51 -12.43
CA ALA A 86 -11.00 6.46 -13.71
C ALA A 86 -9.74 5.60 -13.59
N LEU A 87 -9.52 4.71 -14.55
CA LEU A 87 -8.31 3.91 -14.66
C LEU A 87 -7.30 4.61 -15.59
N PRO A 88 -6.03 4.18 -15.66
CA PRO A 88 -5.00 4.88 -16.43
C PRO A 88 -5.30 4.91 -17.93
N ASP A 89 -6.05 3.92 -18.43
CA ASP A 89 -6.54 3.84 -19.81
C ASP A 89 -7.80 4.69 -20.06
N GLY A 90 -8.24 5.49 -19.07
CA GLY A 90 -9.46 6.28 -19.10
C GLY A 90 -10.74 5.46 -18.87
N TYR A 91 -10.67 4.13 -18.75
CA TYR A 91 -11.83 3.31 -18.46
C TYR A 91 -12.40 3.63 -17.09
N LYS A 92 -13.73 3.73 -16.98
CA LYS A 92 -14.40 4.07 -15.72
C LYS A 92 -15.07 2.86 -15.09
N LEU A 93 -14.56 2.41 -13.95
CA LEU A 93 -15.13 1.30 -13.18
C LEU A 93 -15.87 1.79 -11.94
N ARG A 94 -17.01 1.18 -11.60
CA ARG A 94 -17.69 1.47 -10.33
C ARG A 94 -16.87 0.99 -9.14
N TYR A 95 -16.74 1.81 -8.09
CA TYR A 95 -16.02 1.44 -6.86
C TYR A 95 -16.45 0.08 -6.29
N ILE A 96 -17.76 -0.22 -6.30
CA ILE A 96 -18.29 -1.51 -5.80
C ILE A 96 -17.82 -2.74 -6.59
N ARG A 97 -17.41 -2.55 -7.86
CA ARG A 97 -16.87 -3.61 -8.74
C ARG A 97 -15.34 -3.61 -8.77
N TYR A 98 -14.70 -2.63 -8.12
CA TYR A 98 -13.25 -2.47 -8.09
C TYR A 98 -12.65 -3.43 -7.06
N LYS A 99 -12.43 -4.67 -7.51
CA LYS A 99 -12.01 -5.81 -6.68
C LYS A 99 -10.83 -6.57 -7.28
N ILE A 100 -10.08 -7.26 -6.41
CA ILE A 100 -8.98 -8.16 -6.77
C ILE A 100 -9.21 -9.62 -6.28
N PRO A 101 -8.51 -10.61 -6.86
CA PRO A 101 -8.61 -12.00 -6.43
C PRO A 101 -8.15 -12.20 -4.98
N CYS A 102 -9.08 -12.61 -4.12
CA CYS A 102 -8.79 -12.97 -2.73
C CYS A 102 -9.69 -14.14 -2.31
N CYS A 103 -9.12 -15.10 -1.58
CA CYS A 103 -9.90 -16.20 -1.01
C CYS A 103 -10.71 -15.72 0.19
N GLU A 104 -11.83 -16.41 0.46
CA GLU A 104 -12.78 -16.02 1.51
C GLU A 104 -12.14 -15.91 2.90
N GLU A 105 -11.24 -16.84 3.24
CA GLU A 105 -10.50 -16.84 4.51
C GLU A 105 -9.63 -15.59 4.66
N CYS A 106 -8.79 -15.29 3.66
CA CYS A 106 -7.89 -14.15 3.71
C CYS A 106 -8.68 -12.84 3.68
N ASN A 107 -9.75 -12.75 2.90
CA ASN A 107 -10.58 -11.56 2.86
C ASN A 107 -11.23 -11.28 4.23
N SER A 108 -11.80 -12.32 4.86
CA SER A 108 -12.40 -12.21 6.19
C SER A 108 -11.36 -11.78 7.24
N GLU A 109 -10.15 -12.33 7.16
CA GLU A 109 -9.07 -12.05 8.09
C GLU A 109 -8.50 -10.63 7.92
N LEU A 110 -8.31 -10.16 6.68
CA LEU A 110 -7.96 -8.76 6.40
C LEU A 110 -8.99 -7.79 6.98
N GLY A 111 -10.28 -8.12 6.80
CA GLY A 111 -11.39 -7.39 7.40
C GLY A 111 -11.27 -7.29 8.92
N ARG A 112 -10.86 -8.37 9.57
CA ARG A 112 -10.72 -8.45 11.04
C ARG A 112 -9.48 -7.72 11.57
N ILE A 113 -8.32 -7.95 10.96
CA ILE A 113 -7.02 -7.48 11.49
C ILE A 113 -6.68 -6.07 11.04
N ILE A 114 -7.04 -5.66 9.82
CA ILE A 114 -6.65 -4.36 9.27
C ILE A 114 -7.85 -3.43 9.17
N GLU A 115 -8.89 -3.85 8.43
CA GLU A 115 -9.97 -2.92 8.06
C GLU A 115 -10.80 -2.48 9.27
N LYS A 116 -11.18 -3.40 10.17
CA LYS A 116 -11.95 -3.06 11.38
C LYS A 116 -11.18 -2.09 12.30
N PRO A 117 -9.90 -2.34 12.66
CA PRO A 117 -9.13 -1.38 13.46
C PRO A 117 -9.03 0.00 12.82
N VAL A 118 -8.67 0.09 11.53
CA VAL A 118 -8.54 1.38 10.84
C VAL A 118 -9.90 2.08 10.74
N SER A 119 -10.95 1.35 10.38
CA SER A 119 -12.31 1.87 10.34
C SER A 119 -12.71 2.51 11.68
N ARG A 120 -12.45 1.86 12.81
CA ARG A 120 -12.74 2.43 14.15
C ARG A 120 -12.00 3.74 14.39
N LEU A 121 -10.75 3.89 13.92
CA LEU A 121 -10.02 5.16 14.06
C LEU A 121 -10.74 6.30 13.34
N PHE A 122 -11.27 6.05 12.14
CA PHE A 122 -12.07 7.03 11.39
C PHE A 122 -13.48 7.27 11.95
N PHE A 123 -14.05 6.30 12.69
CA PHE A 123 -15.39 6.43 13.31
C PHE A 123 -15.38 7.07 14.70
N LYS A 124 -14.30 6.93 15.48
CA LYS A 124 -14.18 7.48 16.85
C LYS A 124 -13.97 9.01 16.90
N GLY A 125 -13.76 9.64 15.74
CA GLY A 125 -13.64 11.09 15.60
C GLY A 125 -12.24 11.54 15.18
N ASN A 126 -12.19 12.56 14.32
CA ASN A 126 -10.95 13.14 13.76
C ASN A 126 -9.97 13.61 14.87
N GLU A 127 -10.53 13.99 16.02
CA GLU A 127 -9.89 14.27 17.32
C GLU A 127 -8.67 13.40 17.61
N GLU A 128 -8.95 12.11 17.57
CA GLU A 128 -8.04 11.04 17.94
C GLU A 128 -6.91 10.91 16.89
N LEU A 129 -7.26 10.77 15.61
CA LEU A 129 -6.29 10.64 14.51
C LEU A 129 -5.30 11.81 14.43
N LEU A 130 -5.78 13.04 14.67
CA LEU A 130 -4.94 14.25 14.62
C LEU A 130 -4.01 14.38 15.84
N LYS A 131 -4.42 13.85 17.00
CA LYS A 131 -3.58 13.74 18.20
C LYS A 131 -2.59 12.56 18.13
N TYR A 132 -2.76 11.64 17.18
CA TYR A 132 -2.04 10.36 17.08
C TYR A 132 -0.72 10.24 16.31
N PRO A 133 -0.09 11.28 15.73
CA PRO A 133 1.27 11.15 15.20
C PRO A 133 2.31 10.58 16.19
N ARG A 134 1.99 10.48 17.49
CA ARG A 134 2.83 10.00 18.60
C ARG A 134 2.65 8.52 18.99
N LYS A 135 1.62 7.80 18.52
CA LYS A 135 1.44 6.37 18.87
C LYS A 135 1.99 5.46 17.75
N LYS A 136 3.13 4.82 18.02
CA LYS A 136 3.83 3.92 17.08
C LYS A 136 2.91 2.83 16.50
N SER A 137 2.04 2.24 17.31
CA SER A 137 1.09 1.20 16.86
C SER A 137 0.06 1.72 15.87
N VAL A 138 -0.47 2.93 16.07
CA VAL A 138 -1.46 3.54 15.15
C VAL A 138 -0.80 3.87 13.81
N ASN A 139 0.39 4.47 13.83
CA ASN A 139 1.14 4.76 12.60
C ASN A 139 1.43 3.48 11.81
N LEU A 140 1.77 2.40 12.51
CA LEU A 140 2.01 1.09 11.91
C LEU A 140 0.76 0.52 11.22
N ASP A 141 -0.40 0.59 11.88
CA ASP A 141 -1.66 0.09 11.33
C ASP A 141 -2.10 0.91 10.11
N LEU A 142 -1.97 2.24 10.16
CA LEU A 142 -2.26 3.12 9.02
C LEU A 142 -1.29 2.86 7.86
N PHE A 143 0.00 2.70 8.14
CA PHE A 143 1.00 2.42 7.10
C PHE A 143 0.72 1.09 6.40
N LYS A 144 0.48 0.01 7.16
CA LYS A 144 0.08 -1.29 6.58
C LYS A 144 -1.17 -1.19 5.73
N TRP A 145 -2.14 -0.38 6.15
CA TRP A 145 -3.37 -0.16 5.41
C TRP A 145 -3.17 0.64 4.12
N LEU A 146 -2.29 1.65 4.12
CA LEU A 146 -1.89 2.36 2.90
C LEU A 146 -1.14 1.44 1.93
N CYS A 147 -0.20 0.63 2.43
CA CYS A 147 0.45 -0.42 1.62
C CYS A 147 -0.57 -1.38 1.01
N LEU A 148 -1.58 -1.78 1.79
CA LEU A 148 -2.64 -2.68 1.35
C LEU A 148 -3.49 -2.05 0.24
N ILE A 149 -3.91 -0.79 0.37
CA ILE A 149 -4.66 -0.10 -0.68
C ILE A 149 -3.79 0.02 -1.94
N PHE A 150 -2.57 0.53 -1.81
CA PHE A 150 -1.66 0.73 -2.93
C PHE A 150 -1.40 -0.56 -3.72
N ILE A 151 -1.07 -1.66 -3.05
CA ILE A 151 -0.83 -2.94 -3.73
C ILE A 151 -2.12 -3.46 -4.40
N LYS A 152 -3.28 -3.33 -3.73
CA LYS A 152 -4.57 -3.73 -4.30
C LYS A 152 -4.86 -2.96 -5.59
N THR A 153 -4.61 -1.66 -5.58
CA THR A 153 -4.79 -0.76 -6.72
C THR A 153 -3.92 -1.22 -7.90
N HIS A 154 -2.61 -1.31 -7.72
CA HIS A 154 -1.72 -1.63 -8.84
C HIS A 154 -1.81 -3.08 -9.33
N LEU A 155 -2.14 -4.04 -8.47
CA LEU A 155 -2.49 -5.41 -8.92
C LEU A 155 -3.74 -5.40 -9.81
N LYS A 156 -4.74 -4.58 -9.49
CA LYS A 156 -5.94 -4.47 -10.31
C LYS A 156 -5.64 -3.81 -11.64
N ASP A 157 -4.88 -2.74 -11.63
CA ASP A 157 -4.58 -1.98 -12.84
C ASP A 157 -3.79 -2.82 -13.83
N ASN A 158 -2.76 -3.52 -13.35
CA ASN A 158 -2.02 -4.47 -14.17
C ASN A 158 -2.93 -5.57 -14.75
N SER A 159 -3.98 -5.98 -14.03
CA SER A 159 -4.94 -6.97 -14.54
C SER A 159 -5.91 -6.42 -15.60
N LEU A 160 -6.01 -5.10 -15.72
CA LEU A 160 -6.91 -4.39 -16.63
C LEU A 160 -6.18 -3.81 -17.85
N MET A 161 -4.89 -3.48 -17.72
CA MET A 161 -4.05 -3.13 -18.86
C MET A 161 -4.04 -4.29 -19.85
N THR A 162 -4.51 -4.03 -21.08
CA THR A 162 -4.44 -4.98 -22.19
C THR A 162 -2.97 -5.32 -22.46
N ALA A 163 -2.71 -6.52 -22.98
CA ALA A 163 -1.37 -7.04 -23.24
C ALA A 163 -0.59 -6.30 -24.37
N ILE A 164 -0.95 -5.05 -24.67
CA ILE A 164 -0.42 -4.24 -25.77
C ILE A 164 0.74 -3.33 -25.30
N ASP A 165 0.92 -3.10 -24.00
CA ASP A 165 2.07 -2.35 -23.53
C ASP A 165 3.31 -3.23 -23.36
N GLU A 166 4.25 -3.08 -24.30
CA GLU A 166 5.66 -3.53 -24.23
C GLU A 166 6.39 -3.00 -22.96
N GLY A 167 5.78 -2.07 -22.21
CA GLY A 167 6.31 -1.45 -20.99
C GLY A 167 6.18 -2.24 -19.69
N ARG A 168 5.76 -3.52 -19.69
CA ARG A 168 5.71 -4.33 -18.45
C ARG A 168 7.09 -4.61 -17.83
N GLU A 169 8.16 -4.51 -18.60
CA GLU A 169 9.53 -4.72 -18.11
C GLU A 169 10.09 -3.52 -17.34
N SER A 170 9.54 -2.31 -17.50
CA SER A 170 10.02 -1.10 -16.77
C SER A 170 9.43 -0.95 -15.37
N PHE A 171 8.54 -1.85 -14.94
CA PHE A 171 7.98 -1.85 -13.60
C PHE A 171 9.03 -2.23 -12.56
N ASP A 172 9.18 -1.40 -11.53
CA ASP A 172 9.92 -1.75 -10.32
C ASP A 172 9.14 -2.79 -9.49
N TRP A 173 9.24 -4.06 -9.92
CA TRP A 173 8.61 -5.19 -9.25
C TRP A 173 9.18 -5.43 -7.85
N LYS A 174 10.43 -5.02 -7.59
CA LYS A 174 11.06 -5.19 -6.27
C LYS A 174 10.44 -4.24 -5.25
N GLY A 175 10.27 -2.96 -5.61
CA GLY A 175 9.55 -2.00 -4.77
C GLY A 175 8.10 -2.41 -4.51
N LEU A 176 7.39 -2.87 -5.54
CA LEU A 176 6.01 -3.35 -5.37
C LEU A 176 5.94 -4.62 -4.50
N HIS A 177 6.89 -5.54 -4.66
CA HIS A 177 7.01 -6.75 -3.85
C HIS A 177 7.28 -6.45 -2.38
N HIS A 178 8.11 -5.44 -2.08
CA HIS A 178 8.31 -4.97 -0.71
C HIS A 178 6.98 -4.51 -0.09
N ILE A 179 6.26 -3.62 -0.77
CA ILE A 179 4.96 -3.10 -0.32
C ILE A 179 3.96 -4.24 -0.11
N TRP A 180 3.98 -5.23 -1.02
CA TRP A 180 3.18 -6.44 -0.89
C TRP A 180 3.53 -7.24 0.38
N CYS A 181 4.81 -7.47 0.66
CA CYS A 181 5.29 -8.14 1.86
C CYS A 181 4.84 -7.42 3.15
N VAL A 182 4.93 -6.09 3.17
CA VAL A 182 4.44 -5.26 4.29
C VAL A 182 2.93 -5.40 4.47
N SER A 183 2.15 -5.32 3.37
CA SER A 183 0.68 -5.40 3.43
C SER A 183 0.17 -6.74 3.96
N ARG A 184 0.89 -7.83 3.68
CA ARG A 184 0.56 -9.18 4.16
C ARG A 184 1.21 -9.57 5.49
N SER A 185 2.01 -8.67 6.09
CA SER A 185 2.65 -8.93 7.39
C SER A 185 1.69 -9.43 8.49
N PRO A 186 0.41 -9.02 8.56
CA PRO A 186 -0.49 -9.58 9.57
C PRO A 186 -0.91 -11.02 9.29
N PHE A 187 -0.92 -11.45 8.02
CA PHE A 187 -1.17 -12.83 7.62
C PHE A 187 0.03 -13.73 7.90
N THR A 188 1.23 -13.24 7.59
CA THR A 188 2.50 -13.99 7.72
C THR A 188 3.11 -13.91 9.11
N GLY A 189 2.56 -13.07 10.01
CA GLY A 189 3.15 -12.80 11.32
C GLY A 189 4.50 -12.06 11.26
N ALA A 190 4.85 -11.45 10.12
CA ALA A 190 6.13 -10.78 9.97
C ALA A 190 6.26 -9.61 10.94
N VAL A 191 7.41 -9.54 11.61
CA VAL A 191 7.77 -8.39 12.46
C VAL A 191 8.43 -7.33 11.58
N LEU A 192 7.89 -6.12 11.59
CA LEU A 192 8.44 -5.00 10.82
C LEU A 192 9.49 -4.27 11.67
N GLY A 193 10.72 -4.16 11.14
CA GLY A 193 11.75 -3.30 11.71
C GLY A 193 11.35 -1.83 11.65
N GLU A 194 11.93 -0.99 12.52
CA GLU A 194 11.53 0.42 12.63
C GLU A 194 11.71 1.20 11.33
N GLY A 195 12.80 0.93 10.59
CA GLY A 195 13.09 1.58 9.32
C GLY A 195 12.29 1.07 8.11
N VAL A 196 11.38 0.10 8.30
CA VAL A 196 10.46 -0.31 7.25
C VAL A 196 9.32 0.69 7.08
N LEU A 197 8.97 1.42 8.13
CA LEU A 197 7.89 2.40 8.07
C LEU A 197 8.39 3.59 7.24
N GLY A 198 7.71 3.82 6.12
CA GLY A 198 7.93 4.99 5.30
C GLY A 198 7.29 6.25 5.88
N SER A 199 7.39 7.34 5.13
CA SER A 199 6.82 8.63 5.49
C SER A 199 5.30 8.55 5.54
N LEU A 200 4.74 8.80 6.73
CA LEU A 200 3.31 8.93 6.96
C LEU A 200 2.97 10.34 7.48
N ILE A 201 2.19 11.07 6.69
CA ILE A 201 1.70 12.41 7.00
C ILE A 201 0.17 12.33 7.16
N VAL A 202 -0.33 12.93 8.23
CA VAL A 202 -1.76 13.01 8.54
C VAL A 202 -2.14 14.48 8.58
N LEU A 203 -3.09 14.89 7.74
CA LEU A 203 -3.57 16.26 7.63
C LEU A 203 -5.04 16.33 8.02
N GLU A 204 -5.41 17.38 8.74
CA GLU A 204 -6.81 17.81 8.81
C GLU A 204 -7.12 18.62 7.56
N CYS A 205 -8.27 18.37 6.94
CA CYS A 205 -8.75 19.05 5.75
C CYS A 205 -10.09 19.75 6.03
N GLU A 206 -10.37 20.77 5.26
CA GLU A 206 -11.67 21.43 5.26
C GLU A 206 -12.83 20.44 5.01
N ASP A 207 -13.94 20.68 5.70
CA ASP A 207 -15.16 19.89 5.56
C ASP A 207 -16.07 20.48 4.48
N ILE A 208 -15.74 20.18 3.23
CA ILE A 208 -16.53 20.63 2.09
C ILE A 208 -17.63 19.59 1.81
N LYS A 209 -18.89 20.04 1.87
CA LYS A 209 -20.07 19.20 1.61
C LYS A 209 -19.95 18.49 0.27
N GLY A 210 -20.08 17.17 0.28
CA GLY A 210 -20.03 16.34 -0.93
C GLY A 210 -18.61 15.93 -1.39
N ARG A 211 -17.55 16.52 -0.82
CA ARG A 211 -16.13 16.21 -1.11
C ARG A 211 -15.47 15.43 0.02
N HIS A 212 -16.11 14.32 0.40
CA HIS A 212 -15.68 13.51 1.54
C HIS A 212 -14.68 12.40 1.17
N TYR A 213 -14.32 12.25 -0.09
CA TYR A 213 -13.39 11.23 -0.54
C TYR A 213 -12.55 11.74 -1.71
N ASP A 214 -11.26 11.43 -1.65
CA ASP A 214 -10.32 11.61 -2.76
C ASP A 214 -9.21 10.56 -2.67
N TYR A 215 -8.65 10.12 -3.81
CA TYR A 215 -7.59 9.12 -3.87
C TYR A 215 -6.62 9.43 -5.01
N ILE A 216 -5.35 9.61 -4.69
CA ILE A 216 -4.29 9.84 -5.68
C ILE A 216 -3.12 8.92 -5.35
N ASP A 217 -2.50 8.32 -6.35
CA ASP A 217 -1.27 7.55 -6.19
C ASP A 217 -0.26 7.86 -7.29
N ASP A 218 1.01 7.58 -7.00
CA ASP A 218 2.10 7.60 -7.96
C ASP A 218 2.87 6.28 -7.82
N LEU A 219 2.74 5.42 -8.84
CA LEU A 219 3.41 4.13 -8.84
C LEU A 219 4.93 4.27 -8.93
N SER A 220 5.46 5.27 -9.64
CA SER A 220 6.90 5.46 -9.83
C SER A 220 7.56 5.89 -8.53
N ASN A 221 6.92 6.80 -7.79
CA ASN A 221 7.40 7.32 -6.51
C ASN A 221 6.89 6.53 -5.28
N LYS A 222 5.99 5.56 -5.47
CA LYS A 222 5.41 4.70 -4.42
C LYS A 222 4.71 5.54 -3.36
N THR A 223 4.03 6.58 -3.82
CA THR A 223 3.28 7.49 -2.97
C THR A 223 1.78 7.26 -3.13
N ILE A 224 1.06 7.53 -2.05
CA ILE A 224 -0.39 7.39 -1.98
C ILE A 224 -0.94 8.52 -1.13
N MET A 225 -2.05 9.09 -1.56
CA MET A 225 -2.84 10.05 -0.82
C MET A 225 -4.29 9.61 -0.82
N ILE A 226 -4.90 9.58 0.37
CA ILE A 226 -6.32 9.26 0.52
C ILE A 226 -6.99 10.21 1.51
N LYS A 227 -8.03 10.90 1.05
CA LYS A 227 -8.89 11.75 1.87
C LYS A 227 -10.16 10.99 2.24
N ILE A 228 -10.53 10.99 3.52
CA ILE A 228 -11.79 10.44 4.03
C ILE A 228 -12.36 11.44 5.04
N GLY A 229 -13.47 12.09 4.68
CA GLY A 229 -14.04 13.20 5.45
C GLY A 229 -13.05 14.36 5.56
N LYS A 230 -12.70 14.72 6.80
CA LYS A 230 -11.73 15.78 7.14
C LYS A 230 -10.30 15.27 7.34
N ILE A 231 -10.02 13.98 7.13
CA ILE A 231 -8.68 13.45 7.32
C ILE A 231 -8.10 13.10 5.95
N CYS A 232 -6.89 13.57 5.69
CA CYS A 232 -6.07 13.11 4.58
C CYS A 232 -4.83 12.39 5.09
N LEU A 233 -4.59 11.20 4.56
CA LEU A 233 -3.36 10.46 4.77
C LEU A 233 -2.50 10.56 3.51
N ILE A 234 -1.22 10.87 3.68
CA ILE A 234 -0.21 10.78 2.62
C ILE A 234 0.86 9.79 3.09
N GLY A 235 1.15 8.81 2.25
CA GLY A 235 2.16 7.78 2.46
C GLY A 235 3.22 7.80 1.37
N VAL A 236 4.49 7.63 1.76
CA VAL A 236 5.58 7.19 0.88
C VAL A 236 5.99 5.81 1.37
N LEU A 237 5.85 4.79 0.54
CA LEU A 237 5.78 3.41 1.02
C LEU A 237 7.12 2.69 1.06
N ASP A 238 8.20 3.35 0.65
CA ASP A 238 9.52 2.75 0.45
C ASP A 238 10.69 3.68 0.79
N ASP A 239 10.48 4.74 1.58
CA ASP A 239 11.50 5.76 1.86
C ASP A 239 12.04 5.76 3.30
N ALA A 240 11.60 4.82 4.15
CA ALA A 240 11.98 4.74 5.56
C ALA A 240 11.79 6.05 6.36
N GLY A 241 10.85 6.91 5.97
CA GLY A 241 10.55 8.18 6.66
C GLY A 241 11.38 9.38 6.18
N ALA A 242 12.20 9.22 5.14
CA ALA A 242 13.09 10.26 4.64
C ALA A 242 12.34 11.54 4.21
N VAL A 243 11.25 11.41 3.44
CA VAL A 243 10.48 12.56 2.92
C VAL A 243 9.86 13.36 4.07
N LYS A 244 9.27 12.68 5.05
CA LYS A 244 8.68 13.31 6.23
C LYS A 244 9.74 14.04 7.07
N ASN A 245 10.94 13.47 7.18
CA ASN A 245 12.04 14.12 7.89
C ASN A 245 12.46 15.43 7.20
N ILE A 246 12.52 15.44 5.87
CA ILE A 246 12.83 16.66 5.09
C ILE A 246 11.69 17.70 5.23
N LEU A 247 10.43 17.27 5.16
CA LEU A 247 9.27 18.17 5.26
C LEU A 247 8.88 18.58 6.68
N LYS A 248 9.59 18.09 7.70
CA LYS A 248 9.16 18.16 9.09
C LYS A 248 8.85 19.59 9.55
N ASP A 249 9.67 20.55 9.14
CA ASP A 249 9.51 21.94 9.58
C ASP A 249 8.37 22.64 8.84
N THR A 250 8.25 22.46 7.53
CA THR A 250 7.10 22.93 6.74
C THR A 250 5.78 22.37 7.27
N LEU A 251 5.73 21.08 7.61
CA LEU A 251 4.51 20.46 8.14
C LEU A 251 4.11 20.99 9.53
N LYS A 252 5.06 21.50 10.33
CA LYS A 252 4.74 22.12 11.64
C LYS A 252 4.09 23.50 11.50
N GLU A 253 4.27 24.16 10.36
CA GLU A 253 3.69 25.49 10.12
C GLU A 253 2.19 25.41 9.78
N ILE A 254 1.71 24.22 9.39
CA ILE A 254 0.29 23.95 9.14
C ILE A 254 -0.45 23.85 10.47
N LYS A 255 -1.18 24.91 10.83
CA LYS A 255 -1.95 25.01 12.08
C LYS A 255 -3.47 24.86 11.89
N GLU A 256 -3.94 25.17 10.69
CA GLU A 256 -5.35 25.14 10.32
C GLU A 256 -5.64 23.98 9.36
N PRO A 257 -6.91 23.53 9.25
CA PRO A 257 -7.32 22.55 8.24
C PRO A 257 -6.90 22.99 6.84
N VAL A 258 -6.28 22.08 6.08
CA VAL A 258 -5.80 22.38 4.73
C VAL A 258 -6.95 22.37 3.72
N THR A 259 -6.88 23.30 2.78
CA THR A 259 -7.74 23.35 1.59
C THR A 259 -7.43 22.18 0.64
N ASP A 260 -8.33 21.93 -0.32
CA ASP A 260 -8.09 20.94 -1.39
C ASP A 260 -6.78 21.24 -2.15
N LEU A 261 -6.48 22.52 -2.42
CA LEU A 261 -5.28 22.93 -3.16
C LEU A 261 -4.00 22.73 -2.34
N GLN A 262 -3.98 23.19 -1.08
CA GLN A 262 -2.81 23.02 -0.20
C GLN A 262 -2.47 21.54 0.01
N ARG A 263 -3.49 20.67 0.11
CA ARG A 263 -3.26 19.22 0.19
C ARG A 263 -2.56 18.68 -1.07
N LEU A 264 -2.98 19.12 -2.26
CA LEU A 264 -2.33 18.74 -3.52
C LEU A 264 -0.90 19.28 -3.59
N GLU A 265 -0.67 20.51 -3.15
CA GLU A 265 0.66 21.11 -3.05
C GLU A 265 1.59 20.30 -2.14
N ILE A 266 1.11 19.90 -0.95
CA ILE A 266 1.88 19.04 -0.04
C ILE A 266 2.20 17.70 -0.71
N PHE A 267 1.24 17.10 -1.43
CA PHE A 267 1.48 15.86 -2.16
C PHE A 267 2.49 16.04 -3.32
N SER A 268 2.48 17.19 -4.01
CA SER A 268 3.50 17.56 -5.00
C SER A 268 4.88 17.68 -4.39
N HIS A 269 4.99 18.31 -3.21
CA HIS A 269 6.25 18.36 -2.46
C HIS A 269 6.74 16.96 -2.07
N VAL A 270 5.84 16.10 -1.61
CA VAL A 270 6.17 14.71 -1.25
C VAL A 270 6.75 13.95 -2.44
N ASN A 271 6.10 14.02 -3.61
CA ASN A 271 6.59 13.35 -4.82
C ASN A 271 7.89 13.96 -5.34
N TYR A 272 8.00 15.28 -5.37
CA TYR A 272 9.22 15.98 -5.74
C TYR A 272 10.41 15.57 -4.87
N ILE A 273 10.23 15.53 -3.54
CA ILE A 273 11.29 15.13 -2.62
C ILE A 273 11.63 13.65 -2.83
N ARG A 274 10.64 12.77 -2.93
CA ARG A 274 10.86 11.33 -3.13
C ARG A 274 11.61 11.01 -4.42
N LEU A 275 11.27 11.67 -5.52
CA LEU A 275 11.94 11.53 -6.82
C LEU A 275 13.41 11.98 -6.75
N ASN A 276 13.68 13.00 -5.93
CA ASN A 276 14.97 13.65 -5.84
C ASN A 276 15.80 13.23 -4.63
N LEU A 277 15.40 12.20 -3.87
CA LEU A 277 16.27 11.59 -2.87
C LEU A 277 17.51 11.00 -3.56
N LYS A 278 18.69 11.33 -3.05
CA LYS A 278 19.96 10.84 -3.61
C LYS A 278 20.15 9.34 -3.36
N ASN A 279 19.79 8.89 -2.15
CA ASN A 279 19.92 7.50 -1.73
C ASN A 279 18.58 7.02 -1.18
N LEU A 280 18.22 5.78 -1.52
CA LEU A 280 17.02 5.13 -1.01
C LEU A 280 17.41 3.98 -0.08
N PRO A 281 16.56 3.67 0.93
CA PRO A 281 16.76 2.47 1.72
C PRO A 281 16.64 1.23 0.84
N THR A 282 17.28 0.15 1.29
CA THR A 282 17.03 -1.19 0.73
C THR A 282 16.29 -2.03 1.76
N PHE A 283 15.38 -2.90 1.31
CA PHE A 283 14.55 -3.71 2.19
C PHE A 283 14.82 -5.19 1.99
N HIS A 284 14.77 -5.94 3.10
CA HIS A 284 15.13 -7.36 3.13
C HIS A 284 14.11 -8.14 3.97
N SER A 285 13.86 -9.37 3.57
CA SER A 285 13.05 -10.35 4.32
C SER A 285 13.98 -11.41 4.90
N VAL A 286 13.97 -11.59 6.22
CA VAL A 286 14.93 -12.44 6.92
C VAL A 286 14.20 -13.36 7.90
N ILE A 287 14.60 -14.63 7.94
CA ILE A 287 14.28 -15.52 9.06
C ILE A 287 15.45 -15.41 10.04
N THR A 288 15.16 -14.93 11.25
CA THR A 288 16.16 -14.75 12.31
C THR A 288 16.49 -16.06 13.02
N GLU A 289 17.62 -16.09 13.73
CA GLU A 289 18.03 -17.22 14.58
C GLU A 289 16.98 -17.59 15.63
N GLU A 290 16.18 -16.62 16.10
CA GLU A 290 15.04 -16.85 17.01
C GLU A 290 13.81 -17.46 16.32
N ASN A 291 13.95 -17.98 15.09
CA ASN A 291 12.86 -18.50 14.28
C ASN A 291 11.71 -17.50 14.12
N LYS A 292 12.03 -16.24 13.80
CA LYS A 292 11.05 -15.19 13.49
C LYS A 292 11.27 -14.63 12.09
N TYR A 293 10.19 -14.54 11.33
CA TYR A 293 10.17 -13.79 10.07
C TYR A 293 10.15 -12.28 10.34
N LYS A 294 11.20 -11.58 9.90
CA LYS A 294 11.32 -10.12 9.96
C LYS A 294 11.39 -9.51 8.56
N ILE A 295 10.85 -8.30 8.43
CA ILE A 295 11.11 -7.41 7.30
C ILE A 295 11.93 -6.25 7.87
N GLU A 296 13.09 -6.01 7.25
CA GLU A 296 14.07 -5.04 7.73
C GLU A 296 14.48 -4.08 6.62
N SER A 297 15.11 -2.97 7.00
CA SER A 297 15.60 -1.95 6.10
C SER A 297 17.05 -1.64 6.39
N LYS A 298 17.87 -1.48 5.36
CA LYS A 298 19.17 -0.82 5.46
C LYS A 298 19.01 0.62 4.97
N GLN A 299 18.99 1.56 5.92
CA GLN A 299 18.87 2.98 5.64
C GLN A 299 20.21 3.55 5.13
N PRO A 300 20.19 4.58 4.26
CA PRO A 300 21.40 5.32 3.95
C PRO A 300 21.90 6.07 5.19
N ASN A 301 23.22 6.27 5.29
CA ASN A 301 23.83 7.00 6.42
C ASN A 301 23.35 8.45 6.49
N GLU A 302 23.02 9.04 5.33
CA GLU A 302 22.60 10.41 5.23
C GLU A 302 21.43 10.56 4.24
N ILE A 303 20.52 11.48 4.57
CA ILE A 303 19.30 11.77 3.79
C ILE A 303 19.46 13.15 3.17
N TYR A 304 19.73 13.18 1.86
CA TYR A 304 19.82 14.42 1.09
C TYR A 304 19.10 14.31 -0.23
N LEU A 305 18.70 15.46 -0.74
CA LEU A 305 18.28 15.60 -2.13
C LEU A 305 19.50 15.61 -3.05
N LYS A 306 19.30 15.19 -4.30
CA LYS A 306 20.24 15.38 -5.40
C LYS A 306 20.66 16.88 -5.51
N PRO A 307 21.88 17.19 -5.98
CA PRO A 307 22.28 18.54 -6.37
C PRO A 307 21.23 19.17 -7.30
N LYS A 308 21.04 20.49 -7.26
CA LYS A 308 19.91 21.15 -7.96
C LYS A 308 19.92 20.88 -9.46
N GLU A 309 21.10 20.80 -10.05
CA GLU A 309 21.40 20.50 -11.44
C GLU A 309 21.01 19.07 -11.86
N ASP A 310 20.99 18.13 -10.91
CA ASP A 310 20.62 16.73 -11.12
C ASP A 310 19.16 16.45 -10.72
N ARG A 311 18.41 17.48 -10.30
CA ARG A 311 17.02 17.29 -9.87
C ARG A 311 16.12 17.12 -11.07
N GLU A 312 15.27 16.11 -10.97
CA GLU A 312 14.25 15.81 -11.95
C GLU A 312 12.94 16.46 -11.54
N SER A 313 12.27 17.06 -12.52
CA SER A 313 10.98 17.72 -12.37
C SER A 313 10.95 18.88 -11.36
N SER A 314 9.77 19.42 -11.07
CA SER A 314 9.53 20.48 -10.10
C SER A 314 8.22 20.24 -9.35
N VAL A 315 8.09 20.86 -8.16
CA VAL A 315 6.83 20.85 -7.39
C VAL A 315 5.67 21.38 -8.24
N ARG A 316 5.94 22.40 -9.06
CA ARG A 316 4.94 22.99 -9.96
C ARG A 316 4.45 21.99 -11.00
N GLU A 317 5.34 21.25 -11.65
CA GLU A 317 4.94 20.24 -12.64
C GLU A 317 4.07 19.14 -12.03
N PHE A 318 4.41 18.67 -10.82
CA PHE A 318 3.54 17.74 -10.08
C PHE A 318 2.18 18.37 -9.77
N LEU A 319 2.15 19.63 -9.31
CA LEU A 319 0.90 20.31 -9.00
C LEU A 319 0.04 20.54 -10.25
N ASP A 320 0.65 20.98 -11.35
CA ASP A 320 -0.02 21.19 -12.64
C ASP A 320 -0.58 19.86 -13.16
N PHE A 321 0.15 18.76 -13.00
CA PHE A 321 -0.34 17.41 -13.28
C PHE A 321 -1.56 17.06 -12.41
N TYR A 322 -1.51 17.37 -11.11
CA TYR A 322 -2.62 17.12 -10.19
C TYR A 322 -3.83 18.07 -10.36
N LEU A 323 -3.65 19.21 -11.01
CA LEU A 323 -4.75 20.13 -11.33
C LEU A 323 -5.34 19.88 -12.72
N GLY A 324 -4.52 19.43 -13.67
CA GLY A 324 -4.89 19.16 -15.05
C GLY A 324 -5.80 17.93 -15.26
N GLY A 325 -5.99 17.11 -14.22
CA GLY A 325 -6.99 16.03 -14.18
C GLY A 325 -6.79 14.92 -15.22
N THR A 326 -5.66 14.90 -15.93
CA THR A 326 -5.52 14.06 -17.14
C THR A 326 -5.21 12.61 -16.82
N LEU A 327 -4.68 12.30 -15.63
CA LEU A 327 -4.30 10.94 -15.21
C LEU A 327 -4.49 10.67 -13.71
N ILE A 328 -5.24 11.53 -13.01
CA ILE A 328 -5.49 11.42 -11.56
C ILE A 328 -6.76 10.59 -11.35
N ARG A 329 -6.74 9.72 -10.35
CA ARG A 329 -7.86 8.85 -10.00
C ARG A 329 -8.93 9.50 -9.15
#